data_AF-A0A2N0NDG4-F1
#
_entry.id   AF-A0A2N0NDG4-F1
#
_cell.length_a   1.000
_cell.length_b   1.000
_cell.length_c   1.000
_cell.angle_alpha   90.00
_cell.angle_beta   90.00
_cell.angle_gamma   90.00
#
_symmetry.space_group_name_H-M   'P 1'
#
loop_
_entity.id
_entity.type
_entity.pdbx_description
1 polymer ?
#
loop_
_entity_poly.entity_id
_entity_poly.type
_entity_poly.pdbx_seq_one_letter_code
_entity_poly.pdbx_strand_id
1 'polypeptide(L)'
;GLENRRPVTGLDFASLYPSLIITYNLSPDKIILSQERAEQSGKKLHKISFKFNNQDCLAWSIQHNNIPEEKGLYAIVLEYLSSKRNEMKKRLAPLKEKKEDMELVIASMGKGLSLPEAIEKELANAEGKKRDSLTKNLYHFINKARHEFMAEYDSICFDCSCLDVKQYALKVYMNTFYGTAGDSKSSFFLRALAGGVTSAGQRNIKLVADFVKRKGFGIKYGDTDFLYLVCPEERFQRCDEAYD
;
A
#
# COMPACT_ATOMS: atom_id res chain seq x y z
N GLY A 1 -7.46 -22.44 -2.98
CA GLY A 1 -7.73 -21.91 -4.33
C GLY A 1 -8.72 -22.82 -5.03
N LEU A 2 -9.03 -22.52 -6.29
CA LEU A 2 -10.04 -23.24 -7.10
C LEU A 2 -9.89 -24.78 -7.07
N GLU A 3 -8.68 -25.30 -6.99
CA GLU A 3 -8.40 -26.75 -6.97
C GLU A 3 -8.52 -27.38 -5.57
N ASN A 4 -8.02 -26.71 -4.52
CA ASN A 4 -7.86 -27.31 -3.19
C ASN A 4 -8.89 -26.80 -2.17
N ARG A 5 -9.85 -25.95 -2.58
CA ARG A 5 -10.84 -25.25 -1.72
C ARG A 5 -10.28 -24.46 -0.53
N ARG A 6 -8.96 -24.36 -0.36
CA ARG A 6 -8.32 -23.55 0.69
C ARG A 6 -8.42 -22.04 0.45
N PRO A 7 -8.42 -21.20 1.49
CA PRO A 7 -8.32 -19.74 1.34
C PRO A 7 -7.07 -19.31 0.55
N VAL A 8 -7.17 -18.16 -0.12
CA VAL A 8 -6.06 -17.52 -0.83
C VAL A 8 -5.87 -16.13 -0.22
N THR A 9 -4.63 -15.81 0.13
CA THR A 9 -4.26 -14.52 0.74
C THR A 9 -3.43 -13.69 -0.23
N GLY A 10 -3.82 -12.44 -0.45
CA GLY A 10 -3.03 -11.47 -1.22
C GLY A 10 -2.01 -10.75 -0.34
N LEU A 11 -0.75 -10.72 -0.78
CA LEU A 11 0.27 -9.81 -0.30
C LEU A 11 0.46 -8.68 -1.32
N ASP A 12 0.22 -7.43 -0.93
CA ASP A 12 0.35 -6.24 -1.77
C ASP A 12 1.55 -5.38 -1.34
N PHE A 13 2.40 -5.00 -2.28
CA PHE A 13 3.54 -4.12 -2.06
C PHE A 13 3.09 -2.66 -2.21
N ALA A 14 2.76 -2.04 -1.08
CA ALA A 14 2.29 -0.66 -1.04
C ALA A 14 3.25 0.32 -1.77
N SER A 15 2.75 0.94 -2.85
CA SER A 15 3.50 1.96 -3.61
C SER A 15 4.90 1.47 -4.02
N LEU A 16 4.96 0.29 -4.67
CA LEU A 16 6.20 -0.38 -5.02
C LEU A 16 7.21 0.54 -5.73
N TYR A 17 6.84 1.18 -6.85
CA TYR A 17 7.81 1.99 -7.62
C TYR A 17 8.39 3.18 -6.85
N PRO A 18 7.58 4.05 -6.20
CA PRO A 18 8.12 5.08 -5.31
C PRO A 18 9.05 4.52 -4.23
N SER A 19 8.67 3.40 -3.61
CA SER A 19 9.47 2.76 -2.55
C SER A 19 10.82 2.25 -3.08
N LEU A 20 10.85 1.68 -4.29
CA LEU A 20 12.09 1.26 -4.94
C LEU A 20 12.97 2.45 -5.32
N ILE A 21 12.37 3.52 -5.83
CA ILE A 21 13.10 4.75 -6.17
C ILE A 21 13.81 5.31 -4.94
N ILE A 22 13.11 5.40 -3.81
CA ILE A 22 13.68 5.86 -2.54
C ILE A 22 14.79 4.88 -2.09
N THR A 23 14.47 3.59 -1.98
CA THR A 23 15.36 2.56 -1.41
C THR A 23 16.69 2.42 -2.17
N TYR A 24 16.64 2.43 -3.50
CA TYR A 24 17.83 2.28 -4.34
C TYR A 24 18.40 3.63 -4.81
N ASN A 25 17.88 4.74 -4.27
CA ASN A 25 18.26 6.11 -4.62
C ASN A 25 18.20 6.42 -6.13
N LEU A 26 17.20 5.86 -6.83
CA LEU A 26 17.09 5.93 -8.29
C LEU A 26 16.65 7.33 -8.73
N SER A 27 17.63 8.23 -8.83
CA SER A 27 17.40 9.63 -9.16
C SER A 27 18.32 10.06 -10.31
N PRO A 28 17.90 10.96 -11.21
CA PRO A 28 18.73 11.40 -12.33
C PRO A 28 20.11 11.93 -11.91
N ASP A 29 20.19 12.61 -10.77
CA ASP A 29 21.42 13.17 -10.18
C ASP A 29 22.30 12.15 -9.44
N LYS A 30 21.84 10.90 -9.27
CA LYS A 30 22.56 9.83 -8.55
C LYS A 30 22.92 8.64 -9.42
N ILE A 31 22.53 8.65 -10.71
CA ILE A 31 22.85 7.60 -11.67
C ILE A 31 24.18 7.89 -12.35
N ILE A 32 25.06 6.90 -12.35
CA ILE A 32 26.33 6.87 -13.05
C ILE A 32 26.18 5.89 -14.23
N LEU A 33 26.47 6.35 -15.44
CA LEU A 33 26.33 5.56 -16.67
C LEU A 33 27.65 4.92 -17.14
N SER A 34 28.80 5.41 -16.68
CA SER A 34 30.11 4.86 -17.05
C SER A 34 30.75 4.07 -15.92
N GLN A 35 31.34 2.93 -16.27
CA GLN A 35 32.02 2.06 -15.32
C GLN A 35 33.21 2.75 -14.66
N GLU A 36 34.02 3.47 -15.43
CA GLU A 36 35.18 4.20 -14.93
C GLU A 36 34.80 5.21 -13.83
N ARG A 37 33.72 5.98 -14.03
CA ARG A 37 33.23 6.93 -13.01
C ARG A 37 32.67 6.22 -11.79
N ALA A 38 32.05 5.06 -11.98
CA ALA A 38 31.54 4.26 -10.87
C ALA A 38 32.70 3.78 -9.98
N GLU A 39 33.76 3.25 -10.59
CA GLU A 39 34.98 2.79 -9.91
C GLU A 39 35.72 3.94 -9.21
N GLN A 40 35.78 5.12 -9.84
CA GLN A 40 36.43 6.32 -9.28
C GLN A 40 35.58 7.05 -8.23
N SER A 41 34.30 6.72 -8.08
CA SER A 41 33.39 7.49 -7.22
C SER A 41 33.77 7.45 -5.73
N GLY A 42 34.44 6.38 -5.28
CA GLY A 42 34.69 6.14 -3.86
C GLY A 42 33.42 5.96 -3.02
N LYS A 43 32.25 5.87 -3.65
CA LYS A 43 30.95 5.72 -2.99
C LYS A 43 30.47 4.27 -3.07
N LYS A 44 29.59 3.89 -2.16
CA LYS A 44 28.88 2.61 -2.25
C LYS A 44 27.82 2.72 -3.34
N LEU A 45 27.76 1.74 -4.24
CA LEU A 45 26.88 1.77 -5.42
C LEU A 45 25.90 0.60 -5.45
N HIS A 46 24.72 0.82 -6.03
CA HIS A 46 23.82 -0.23 -6.50
C HIS A 46 24.03 -0.44 -7.99
N LYS A 47 24.52 -1.62 -8.38
CA LYS A 47 24.62 -2.00 -9.79
C LYS A 47 23.22 -2.21 -10.36
N ILE A 48 22.92 -1.56 -11.47
CA ILE A 48 21.72 -1.71 -12.27
C ILE A 48 22.12 -2.44 -13.54
N SER A 49 21.51 -3.60 -13.80
CA SER A 49 21.80 -4.40 -14.99
C SER A 49 20.53 -5.05 -15.49
N PHE A 50 20.17 -4.79 -16.74
CA PHE A 50 18.98 -5.34 -17.39
C PHE A 50 19.16 -5.35 -18.90
N LYS A 51 18.36 -6.16 -19.61
CA LYS A 51 18.31 -6.16 -21.08
C LYS A 51 17.22 -5.23 -21.57
N PHE A 52 17.53 -4.43 -22.59
CA PHE A 52 16.57 -3.59 -23.30
C PHE A 52 16.84 -3.69 -24.80
N ASN A 53 15.84 -4.09 -25.59
CA ASN A 53 16.00 -4.36 -27.03
C ASN A 53 17.21 -5.27 -27.34
N ASN A 54 17.36 -6.35 -26.58
CA ASN A 54 18.49 -7.30 -26.64
C ASN A 54 19.88 -6.70 -26.35
N GLN A 55 19.96 -5.46 -25.88
CA GLN A 55 21.19 -4.82 -25.46
C GLN A 55 21.28 -4.80 -23.93
N ASP A 56 22.46 -5.15 -23.41
CA ASP A 56 22.72 -5.04 -21.98
C ASP A 56 22.87 -3.56 -21.60
N CYS A 57 21.99 -3.11 -20.72
CA CYS A 57 22.07 -1.80 -20.09
C CYS A 57 22.74 -1.95 -18.74
N LEU A 58 23.82 -1.21 -18.53
CA LEU A 58 24.57 -1.20 -17.28
C LEU A 58 24.66 0.23 -16.75
N ALA A 59 24.37 0.39 -15.46
CA ALA A 59 24.47 1.64 -14.75
C ALA A 59 24.69 1.39 -13.25
N TRP A 60 24.93 2.46 -12.50
CA TRP A 60 25.08 2.41 -11.06
C TRP A 60 24.31 3.55 -10.41
N SER A 61 23.66 3.28 -9.29
CA SER A 61 23.06 4.31 -8.44
C SER A 61 23.89 4.49 -7.17
N ILE A 62 24.19 5.72 -6.77
CA ILE A 62 24.88 5.99 -5.51
C ILE A 62 23.95 5.65 -4.34
N GLN A 63 24.39 4.80 -3.41
CA GLN A 63 23.59 4.47 -2.23
C GLN A 63 23.53 5.65 -1.27
N HIS A 64 22.34 6.04 -0.85
CA HIS A 64 22.21 7.11 0.15
C HIS A 64 22.55 6.65 1.58
N ASN A 65 22.51 5.35 1.89
CA ASN A 65 22.82 4.78 3.22
C ASN A 65 22.12 5.51 4.39
N ASN A 66 20.90 5.99 4.18
CA ASN A 66 20.14 6.85 5.10
C ASN A 66 20.80 8.19 5.49
N ILE A 67 21.82 8.63 4.75
CA ILE A 67 22.46 9.94 4.89
C ILE A 67 21.65 10.95 4.05
N PRO A 68 21.03 11.98 4.66
CA PRO A 68 20.18 12.94 3.96
C PRO A 68 20.85 13.63 2.77
N GLU A 69 22.13 14.02 2.91
CA GLU A 69 22.91 14.73 1.89
C GLU A 69 23.23 13.84 0.67
N GLU A 70 23.17 12.53 0.83
CA GLU A 70 23.42 11.56 -0.22
C GLU A 70 22.14 11.16 -0.98
N LYS A 71 20.96 11.55 -0.48
CA LYS A 71 19.69 11.29 -1.16
C LYS A 71 19.61 12.08 -2.46
N GLY A 72 19.14 11.42 -3.51
CA GLY A 72 18.85 12.07 -4.78
C GLY A 72 17.58 12.89 -4.72
N LEU A 73 17.43 13.80 -5.69
CA LEU A 73 16.24 14.66 -5.80
C LEU A 73 14.93 13.86 -5.74
N TYR A 74 14.85 12.75 -6.48
CA TYR A 74 13.65 11.90 -6.53
C TYR A 74 13.33 11.29 -5.16
N ALA A 75 14.35 10.79 -4.45
CA ALA A 75 14.15 10.18 -3.14
C ALA A 75 13.62 11.20 -2.13
N ILE A 76 14.19 12.41 -2.10
CA ILE A 76 13.75 13.49 -1.21
C ILE A 76 12.29 13.88 -1.47
N VAL A 77 11.93 14.11 -2.74
CA VAL A 77 10.57 14.53 -3.10
C VAL A 77 9.55 13.42 -2.82
N LEU A 78 9.87 12.17 -3.16
CA LEU A 78 8.97 11.04 -2.92
C LEU A 78 8.80 10.73 -1.43
N GLU A 79 9.84 10.87 -0.61
CA GLU A 79 9.73 10.74 0.85
C GLU A 79 8.78 11.80 1.43
N TYR A 80 8.92 13.05 1.00
CA TYR A 80 8.02 14.13 1.39
C TYR A 80 6.55 13.82 1.02
N LEU A 81 6.31 13.45 -0.25
CA LEU A 81 4.96 13.12 -0.73
C LEU A 81 4.38 11.88 -0.03
N SER A 82 5.19 10.86 0.21
CA SER A 82 4.80 9.65 0.94
C SER A 82 4.43 9.97 2.38
N SER A 83 5.21 10.83 3.05
CA SER A 83 4.89 11.32 4.39
C SER A 83 3.54 12.04 4.43
N LYS A 84 3.30 12.98 3.50
CA LYS A 84 2.01 13.68 3.39
C LYS A 84 0.84 12.75 3.11
N ARG A 85 1.03 11.75 2.25
CA ARG A 85 0.01 10.73 2.00
C ARG A 85 -0.26 9.91 3.26
N ASN A 86 0.76 9.54 4.03
CA ASN A 86 0.61 8.78 5.26
C ASN A 86 -0.10 9.59 6.35
N GLU A 87 0.18 10.90 6.47
CA GLU A 87 -0.58 11.81 7.34
C GLU A 87 -2.08 11.80 6.99
N MET A 88 -2.43 11.88 5.71
CA MET A 88 -3.82 11.82 5.25
C MET A 88 -4.46 10.47 5.56
N LYS A 89 -3.77 9.34 5.29
CA LYS A 89 -4.28 8.00 5.59
C LYS A 89 -4.51 7.80 7.10
N LYS A 90 -3.64 8.34 7.95
CA LYS A 90 -3.81 8.30 9.41
C LYS A 90 -5.08 9.03 9.86
N ARG A 91 -5.41 10.17 9.24
CA ARG A 91 -6.65 10.91 9.52
C ARG A 91 -7.89 10.20 8.96
N LEU A 92 -7.75 9.55 7.80
CA LEU A 92 -8.83 8.86 7.10
C LEU A 92 -9.29 7.58 7.83
N ALA A 93 -8.37 6.84 8.45
CA ALA A 93 -8.68 5.56 9.11
C ALA A 93 -9.82 5.65 10.15
N PRO A 94 -9.77 6.53 11.17
CA PRO A 94 -10.85 6.63 12.16
C PRO A 94 -12.17 7.14 11.55
N LEU A 95 -12.10 7.96 10.49
CA LEU A 95 -13.30 8.45 9.81
C LEU A 95 -13.99 7.33 9.01
N LYS A 96 -13.21 6.48 8.33
CA LYS A 96 -13.75 5.29 7.65
C LYS A 96 -14.39 4.33 8.64
N GLU A 97 -13.73 4.07 9.77
CA GLU A 97 -14.28 3.24 10.84
C GLU A 97 -15.60 3.81 11.39
N LYS A 98 -15.63 5.11 11.75
CA LYS A 98 -16.87 5.77 12.22
C LYS A 98 -17.97 5.72 11.14
N LYS A 99 -17.61 5.90 9.87
CA LYS A 99 -18.55 5.81 8.75
C LYS A 99 -19.16 4.40 8.65
N GLU A 100 -18.34 3.35 8.66
CA GLU A 100 -18.79 1.95 8.59
C GLU A 100 -19.72 1.61 9.77
N ASP A 101 -19.38 2.06 10.99
CA ASP A 101 -20.24 1.88 12.17
C ASP A 101 -21.61 2.57 11.99
N MET A 102 -21.63 3.78 11.45
CA MET A 102 -22.88 4.49 11.16
C MET A 102 -23.69 3.82 10.05
N GLU A 103 -23.03 3.25 9.03
CA GLU A 103 -23.70 2.49 7.96
C GLU A 103 -24.40 1.24 8.50
N LEU A 104 -23.84 0.56 9.51
CA LEU A 104 -24.51 -0.56 10.19
C LEU A 104 -25.81 -0.12 10.86
N VAL A 105 -25.78 1.02 11.58
CA VAL A 105 -26.98 1.59 12.21
C VAL A 105 -28.02 1.97 11.17
N ILE A 106 -27.61 2.63 10.07
CA ILE A 106 -28.50 2.99 8.96
C ILE A 106 -29.16 1.73 8.36
N ALA A 107 -28.39 0.66 8.15
CA ALA A 107 -28.91 -0.60 7.64
C ALA A 107 -29.94 -1.23 8.59
N SER A 108 -29.72 -1.14 9.90
CA SER A 108 -30.66 -1.60 10.93
C SER A 108 -31.92 -0.73 11.00
N MET A 109 -31.80 0.59 10.85
CA MET A 109 -32.95 1.51 10.75
C MET A 109 -33.78 1.25 9.48
N GLY A 110 -33.12 0.83 8.38
CA GLY A 110 -33.79 0.37 7.15
C GLY A 110 -34.68 -0.86 7.35
N LYS A 111 -34.49 -1.61 8.46
CA LYS A 111 -35.32 -2.74 8.87
C LYS A 111 -36.47 -2.35 9.82
N GLY A 112 -36.71 -1.04 10.01
CA GLY A 112 -37.81 -0.52 10.81
C GLY A 112 -37.48 -0.17 12.26
N LEU A 113 -36.22 -0.31 12.68
CA LEU A 113 -35.77 0.08 14.03
C LEU A 113 -35.65 1.61 14.15
N SER A 114 -35.98 2.15 15.32
CA SER A 114 -35.63 3.54 15.67
C SER A 114 -34.12 3.68 15.85
N LEU A 115 -33.61 4.93 15.87
CA LEU A 115 -32.18 5.20 16.02
C LEU A 115 -31.59 4.60 17.33
N PRO A 116 -32.21 4.78 18.51
CA PRO A 116 -31.71 4.17 19.75
C PRO A 116 -31.69 2.64 19.68
N GLU A 117 -32.79 2.02 19.21
CA GLU A 117 -32.91 0.56 19.08
C GLU A 117 -31.87 -0.02 18.11
N ALA A 118 -31.61 0.67 17.00
CA ALA A 118 -30.60 0.26 16.04
C ALA A 118 -29.19 0.32 16.64
N ILE A 119 -28.86 1.39 17.37
CA ILE A 119 -27.56 1.52 18.06
C ILE A 119 -27.39 0.42 19.10
N GLU A 120 -28.37 0.22 19.97
CA GLU A 120 -28.33 -0.81 21.03
C GLU A 120 -28.14 -2.21 20.46
N LYS A 121 -28.83 -2.53 19.36
CA LYS A 121 -28.68 -3.80 18.65
C LYS A 121 -27.27 -4.00 18.11
N GLU A 122 -26.69 -3.01 17.42
CA GLU A 122 -25.33 -3.14 16.89
C GLU A 122 -24.27 -3.25 18.00
N LEU A 123 -24.48 -2.56 19.13
CA LEU A 123 -23.63 -2.69 20.33
C LEU A 123 -23.76 -4.07 20.99
N ALA A 124 -24.96 -4.65 21.01
CA ALA A 124 -25.20 -5.99 21.55
C ALA A 124 -24.57 -7.09 20.70
N ASN A 125 -24.54 -6.91 19.37
CA ASN A 125 -23.96 -7.87 18.43
C ASN A 125 -22.42 -7.82 18.36
N ALA A 126 -21.79 -6.80 18.96
CA ALA A 126 -20.34 -6.63 18.94
C ALA A 126 -19.69 -7.16 20.23
N GLU A 127 -18.53 -7.81 20.08
CA GLU A 127 -17.72 -8.32 21.20
C GLU A 127 -16.29 -7.75 21.18
N GLY A 128 -15.67 -7.69 22.36
CA GLY A 128 -14.29 -7.27 22.55
C GLY A 128 -13.98 -5.87 21.99
N LYS A 129 -12.81 -5.72 21.36
CA LYS A 129 -12.31 -4.44 20.83
C LYS A 129 -13.26 -3.76 19.84
N LYS A 130 -14.05 -4.54 19.09
CA LYS A 130 -15.03 -4.00 18.14
C LYS A 130 -16.16 -3.28 18.87
N ARG A 131 -16.63 -3.84 19.99
CA ARG A 131 -17.64 -3.20 20.84
C ARG A 131 -17.15 -1.88 21.42
N ASP A 132 -15.91 -1.83 21.88
CA ASP A 132 -15.31 -0.60 22.43
C ASP A 132 -15.29 0.53 21.38
N SER A 133 -14.91 0.19 20.14
CA SER A 133 -14.88 1.16 19.03
C SER A 133 -16.28 1.63 18.64
N LEU A 134 -17.23 0.71 18.43
CA LEU A 134 -18.62 1.07 18.16
C LEU A 134 -19.20 1.95 19.26
N THR A 135 -18.96 1.61 20.53
CA THR A 135 -19.45 2.39 21.68
C THR A 135 -18.91 3.81 21.61
N LYS A 136 -17.60 3.96 21.40
CA LYS A 136 -16.97 5.28 21.27
C LYS A 136 -17.55 6.10 20.12
N ASN A 137 -17.85 5.45 18.98
CA ASN A 137 -18.32 6.12 17.76
C ASN A 137 -19.81 6.44 17.77
N LEU A 138 -20.63 5.63 18.46
CA LEU A 138 -22.09 5.66 18.33
C LEU A 138 -22.83 6.13 19.58
N TYR A 139 -22.28 5.96 20.78
CA TYR A 139 -23.00 6.19 22.05
C TYR A 139 -23.58 7.61 22.17
N HIS A 140 -22.86 8.61 21.65
CA HIS A 140 -23.30 10.01 21.68
C HIS A 140 -24.54 10.29 20.81
N PHE A 141 -24.95 9.36 19.94
CA PHE A 141 -26.13 9.50 19.07
C PHE A 141 -27.40 8.92 19.68
N ILE A 142 -27.34 8.15 20.77
CA ILE A 142 -28.51 7.48 21.38
C ILE A 142 -29.62 8.49 21.72
N ASN A 143 -29.25 9.68 22.20
CA ASN A 143 -30.21 10.72 22.58
C ASN A 143 -30.40 11.79 21.49
N LYS A 144 -29.84 11.60 20.30
CA LYS A 144 -29.94 12.56 19.19
C LYS A 144 -31.12 12.25 18.29
N ALA A 145 -31.60 13.28 17.61
CA ALA A 145 -32.64 13.08 16.60
C ALA A 145 -32.04 12.43 15.34
N ARG A 146 -32.86 11.66 14.61
CA ARG A 146 -32.44 11.00 13.37
C ARG A 146 -31.81 11.96 12.36
N HIS A 147 -32.34 13.17 12.21
CA HIS A 147 -31.80 14.14 11.26
C HIS A 147 -30.41 14.64 11.66
N GLU A 148 -30.11 14.76 12.95
CA GLU A 148 -28.77 15.13 13.45
C GLU A 148 -27.75 14.01 13.20
N PHE A 149 -28.17 12.76 13.39
CA PHE A 149 -27.36 11.59 13.06
C PHE A 149 -27.03 11.55 11.56
N MET A 150 -28.04 11.74 10.70
CA MET A 150 -27.86 11.75 9.24
C MET A 150 -26.98 12.92 8.79
N ALA A 151 -27.14 14.11 9.37
CA ALA A 151 -26.31 15.27 9.04
C ALA A 151 -24.82 15.03 9.36
N GLU A 152 -24.51 14.40 10.50
CA GLU A 152 -23.13 14.04 10.82
C GLU A 152 -22.61 12.92 9.90
N TYR A 153 -23.44 11.93 9.59
CA TYR A 153 -23.10 10.89 8.63
C TYR A 153 -22.69 11.48 7.27
N ASP A 154 -23.47 12.43 6.76
CA ASP A 154 -23.20 13.10 5.49
C ASP A 154 -21.88 13.90 5.55
N SER A 155 -21.63 14.60 6.65
CA SER A 155 -20.36 15.32 6.88
C SER A 155 -19.16 14.35 6.90
N ILE A 156 -19.27 13.22 7.61
CA ILE A 156 -18.21 12.21 7.66
C ILE A 156 -17.99 11.58 6.29
N CYS A 157 -19.06 11.32 5.53
CA CYS A 157 -18.96 10.82 4.16
C CYS A 157 -18.21 11.79 3.26
N PHE A 158 -18.50 13.09 3.37
CA PHE A 158 -17.79 14.13 2.65
C PHE A 158 -16.30 14.16 3.01
N ASP A 159 -15.97 14.20 4.30
CA ASP A 159 -14.59 14.24 4.77
C ASP A 159 -13.79 13.00 4.37
N CYS A 160 -14.40 11.81 4.50
CA CYS A 160 -13.83 10.56 4.02
C CYS A 160 -13.50 10.64 2.53
N SER A 161 -14.47 11.07 1.71
CA SER A 161 -14.31 11.15 0.26
C SER A 161 -13.22 12.15 -0.12
N CYS A 162 -13.21 13.33 0.53
CA CYS A 162 -12.22 14.37 0.31
C CYS A 162 -10.79 13.89 0.63
N LEU A 163 -10.59 13.25 1.78
CA LEU A 163 -9.29 12.71 2.18
C LEU A 163 -8.86 11.53 1.31
N ASP A 164 -9.79 10.66 0.93
CA ASP A 164 -9.52 9.50 0.08
C ASP A 164 -9.07 9.93 -1.33
N VAL A 165 -9.74 10.93 -1.92
CA VAL A 165 -9.34 11.54 -3.19
C VAL A 165 -7.96 12.20 -3.09
N LYS A 166 -7.70 12.97 -2.02
CA LYS A 166 -6.39 13.63 -1.82
C LYS A 166 -5.24 12.63 -1.70
N GLN A 167 -5.39 11.58 -0.89
CA GLN A 167 -4.33 10.56 -0.76
C GLN A 167 -4.15 9.77 -2.07
N TYR A 168 -5.21 9.58 -2.85
CA TYR A 168 -5.15 8.89 -4.14
C TYR A 168 -4.44 9.75 -5.18
N ALA A 169 -4.73 11.05 -5.23
CA ALA A 169 -4.02 12.00 -6.09
C ALA A 169 -2.51 11.99 -5.81
N LEU A 170 -2.10 11.96 -4.53
CA LEU A 170 -0.68 11.80 -4.16
C LEU A 170 -0.11 10.45 -4.62
N LYS A 171 -0.86 9.35 -4.49
CA LYS A 171 -0.44 8.03 -5.00
C LYS A 171 -0.16 8.08 -6.50
N VAL A 172 -1.11 8.60 -7.27
CA VAL A 172 -1.00 8.72 -8.72
C VAL A 172 0.19 9.61 -9.09
N TYR A 173 0.32 10.77 -8.43
CA TYR A 173 1.41 11.70 -8.67
C TYR A 173 2.78 11.08 -8.40
N MET A 174 2.96 10.39 -7.25
CA MET A 174 4.22 9.69 -6.95
C MET A 174 4.56 8.63 -8.00
N ASN A 175 3.57 7.89 -8.50
CA ASN A 175 3.80 6.89 -9.53
C ASN A 175 4.23 7.50 -10.88
N THR A 176 4.00 8.80 -11.11
CA THR A 176 4.44 9.46 -12.35
C THR A 176 5.96 9.55 -12.46
N PHE A 177 6.72 9.57 -11.36
CA PHE A 177 8.19 9.68 -11.37
C PHE A 177 8.85 8.53 -12.14
N TYR A 178 8.29 7.33 -12.01
CA TYR A 178 8.72 6.19 -12.82
C TYR A 178 8.34 6.38 -14.29
N GLY A 179 7.09 6.78 -14.55
CA GLY A 179 6.59 6.98 -15.91
C GLY A 179 7.36 8.03 -16.69
N THR A 180 7.67 9.18 -16.07
CA THR A 180 8.45 10.26 -16.68
C THR A 180 9.88 9.83 -16.99
N ALA A 181 10.51 9.02 -16.12
CA ALA A 181 11.84 8.49 -16.39
C ALA A 181 11.87 7.51 -17.57
N GLY A 182 10.74 6.88 -17.91
CA GLY A 182 10.60 5.97 -19.04
C GLY A 182 10.14 6.64 -20.35
N ASP A 183 9.61 7.87 -20.29
CA ASP A 183 9.13 8.60 -21.46
C ASP A 183 10.26 9.39 -22.13
N SER A 184 10.62 9.02 -23.37
CA SER A 184 11.67 9.68 -24.14
C SER A 184 11.42 11.16 -24.44
N LYS A 185 10.20 11.66 -24.25
CA LYS A 185 9.86 13.08 -24.41
C LYS A 185 10.06 13.89 -23.12
N SER A 186 10.27 13.24 -21.98
CA SER A 186 10.48 13.91 -20.71
C SER A 186 11.90 14.45 -20.57
N SER A 187 12.06 15.65 -20.00
CA SER A 187 13.38 16.17 -19.60
C SER A 187 14.07 15.33 -18.53
N PHE A 188 13.33 14.46 -17.84
CA PHE A 188 13.85 13.51 -16.85
C PHE A 188 13.99 12.09 -17.40
N PHE A 189 13.88 11.91 -18.73
CA PHE A 189 14.07 10.61 -19.35
C PHE A 189 15.44 10.03 -19.01
N LEU A 190 15.44 8.87 -18.36
CA LEU A 190 16.66 8.14 -18.05
C LEU A 190 16.37 6.65 -18.04
N ARG A 191 16.67 5.98 -19.15
CA ARG A 191 16.43 4.54 -19.34
C ARG A 191 17.03 3.69 -18.20
N ALA A 192 18.23 4.04 -17.75
CA ALA A 192 18.89 3.35 -16.64
C ALA A 192 18.09 3.45 -15.32
N LEU A 193 17.42 4.58 -15.08
CA LEU A 193 16.55 4.77 -13.92
C LEU A 193 15.29 3.92 -14.07
N ALA A 194 14.57 4.05 -15.19
CA ALA A 194 13.35 3.29 -15.43
C ALA A 194 13.59 1.77 -15.39
N GLY A 195 14.64 1.30 -16.07
CA GLY A 195 15.07 -0.11 -16.02
C GLY A 195 15.61 -0.53 -14.66
N GLY A 196 16.22 0.39 -13.90
CA GLY A 196 16.60 0.18 -12.51
C GLY A 196 15.39 -0.08 -11.61
N VAL A 197 14.31 0.68 -11.77
CA VAL A 197 13.06 0.49 -11.02
C VAL A 197 12.45 -0.88 -11.35
N THR A 198 12.30 -1.22 -12.62
CA THR A 198 11.66 -2.49 -13.04
C THR A 198 12.48 -3.71 -12.63
N SER A 199 13.81 -3.68 -12.86
CA SER A 199 14.70 -4.78 -12.47
C SER A 199 14.76 -4.97 -10.95
N ALA A 200 14.77 -3.88 -10.17
CA ALA A 200 14.67 -3.95 -8.72
C ALA A 200 13.31 -4.51 -8.26
N GLY A 201 12.21 -4.13 -8.92
CA GLY A 201 10.88 -4.69 -8.65
C GLY A 201 10.84 -6.20 -8.86
N GLN A 202 11.25 -6.67 -10.03
CA GLN A 202 11.32 -8.10 -10.35
C GLN A 202 12.18 -8.88 -9.35
N ARG A 203 13.36 -8.33 -9.00
CA ARG A 203 14.24 -8.93 -8.00
C ARG A 203 13.57 -9.06 -6.64
N ASN A 204 12.93 -8.00 -6.15
CA ASN A 204 12.29 -8.01 -4.83
C ASN A 204 11.10 -8.97 -4.76
N ILE A 205 10.25 -9.01 -5.79
CA ILE A 205 9.14 -9.96 -5.87
C ILE A 205 9.66 -11.39 -5.82
N LYS A 206 10.73 -11.70 -6.57
CA LYS A 206 11.35 -13.03 -6.56
C LYS A 206 11.92 -13.38 -5.19
N LEU A 207 12.60 -12.43 -4.51
CA LEU A 207 13.11 -12.64 -3.15
C LEU A 207 12.00 -12.97 -2.17
N VAL A 208 10.87 -12.25 -2.23
CA VAL A 208 9.72 -12.52 -1.36
C VAL A 208 9.06 -13.84 -1.73
N ALA A 209 8.91 -14.16 -3.02
CA ALA A 209 8.39 -15.44 -3.49
C ALA A 209 9.23 -16.61 -2.96
N ASP A 210 10.57 -16.51 -3.03
CA ASP A 210 11.45 -17.54 -2.51
C ASP A 210 11.38 -17.63 -0.98
N PHE A 211 11.24 -16.50 -0.28
CA PHE A 211 11.07 -16.48 1.17
C PHE A 211 9.78 -17.18 1.62
N VAL A 212 8.64 -16.88 1.00
CA VAL A 212 7.34 -17.49 1.39
C VAL A 212 7.31 -18.98 1.07
N LYS A 213 7.89 -19.40 -0.08
CA LYS A 213 8.06 -20.83 -0.41
C LYS A 213 8.88 -21.56 0.63
N ARG A 214 10.00 -20.99 1.10
CA ARG A 214 10.81 -21.58 2.18
C ARG A 214 10.06 -21.70 3.51
N LYS A 215 9.00 -20.93 3.71
CA LYS A 215 8.10 -21.02 4.88
C LYS A 215 6.96 -22.03 4.68
N GLY A 216 6.95 -22.77 3.58
CA GLY A 216 5.94 -23.78 3.25
C GLY A 216 4.71 -23.23 2.53
N PHE A 217 4.64 -21.91 2.26
CA PHE A 217 3.49 -21.34 1.57
C PHE A 217 3.53 -21.66 0.08
N GLY A 218 2.37 -22.02 -0.46
CA GLY A 218 2.18 -22.12 -1.91
C GLY A 218 2.02 -20.72 -2.52
N ILE A 219 2.53 -20.52 -3.75
CA ILE A 219 2.26 -19.33 -4.54
C ILE A 219 1.31 -19.74 -5.67
N LYS A 220 0.12 -19.13 -5.73
CA LYS A 220 -0.86 -19.39 -6.79
C LYS A 220 -0.69 -18.43 -7.96
N TYR A 221 -0.36 -17.17 -7.69
CA TYR A 221 -0.15 -16.15 -8.72
C TYR A 221 0.74 -15.04 -8.19
N GLY A 222 1.40 -14.32 -9.08
CA GLY A 222 2.17 -13.13 -8.77
C GLY A 222 2.27 -12.23 -9.98
N ASP A 223 2.09 -10.94 -9.77
CA ASP A 223 2.18 -9.91 -10.81
C ASP A 223 2.66 -8.61 -10.19
N THR A 224 3.54 -7.90 -10.89
CA THR A 224 4.05 -6.53 -10.69
C THR A 224 4.29 -6.02 -9.27
N ASP A 225 3.29 -6.00 -8.40
CA ASP A 225 3.31 -5.51 -7.03
C ASP A 225 2.48 -6.35 -6.04
N PHE A 226 2.06 -7.57 -6.39
CA PHE A 226 1.38 -8.47 -5.47
C PHE A 226 1.69 -9.96 -5.69
N LEU A 227 1.45 -10.75 -4.63
CA LEU A 227 1.53 -12.21 -4.63
C LEU A 227 0.27 -12.80 -3.99
N TYR A 228 -0.32 -13.80 -4.63
CA TYR A 228 -1.38 -14.62 -4.05
C TYR A 228 -0.81 -15.92 -3.50
N LEU A 229 -1.02 -16.12 -2.20
CA LEU A 229 -0.45 -17.23 -1.43
C LEU A 229 -1.53 -18.19 -0.94
N VAL A 230 -1.12 -19.42 -0.69
CA VAL A 230 -1.91 -20.45 0.00
C VAL A 230 -1.12 -20.89 1.23
N CYS A 231 -1.79 -20.93 2.37
CA CYS A 231 -1.22 -21.39 3.63
C CYS A 231 -0.86 -22.89 3.53
N PRO A 232 0.20 -23.36 4.20
CA PRO A 232 0.48 -24.79 4.33
C PRO A 232 -0.72 -25.57 4.89
N GLU A 233 -0.92 -26.80 4.42
CA GLU A 233 -2.10 -27.61 4.77
C GLU A 233 -2.18 -27.88 6.28
N GLU A 234 -1.03 -28.03 6.93
CA GLU A 234 -0.91 -28.31 8.37
C GLU A 234 -1.52 -27.19 9.23
N ARG A 235 -1.69 -25.99 8.68
CA ARG A 235 -2.32 -24.86 9.37
C ARG A 235 -3.85 -24.98 9.46
N PHE A 236 -4.46 -25.84 8.64
CA PHE A 236 -5.91 -26.05 8.61
C PHE A 236 -6.36 -27.27 9.43
N GLN A 237 -5.44 -28.08 9.94
CA GLN A 237 -5.75 -29.35 10.61
C GLN A 237 -6.82 -29.21 11.71
N ARG A 238 -6.69 -28.23 12.61
CA ARG A 238 -7.69 -28.02 13.68
C ARG A 238 -9.06 -27.59 13.15
N CYS A 239 -9.10 -26.89 12.01
CA CYS A 239 -10.36 -26.52 11.39
C CYS A 239 -10.98 -27.72 10.69
N ASP A 240 -10.18 -28.50 9.97
CA ASP A 240 -10.65 -29.72 9.31
C ASP A 240 -11.24 -30.70 10.34
N GLU A 241 -10.51 -30.95 11.44
CA GLU A 241 -10.99 -31.78 12.56
C GLU A 241 -12.29 -31.26 13.23
N ALA A 242 -12.58 -29.96 13.15
CA ALA A 242 -13.76 -29.36 13.78
C ALA A 242 -15.00 -29.31 12.86
N TYR A 243 -14.80 -29.45 11.54
CA TYR A 243 -15.85 -29.28 10.52
C TYR A 243 -15.97 -30.45 9.53
N ASP A 244 -15.16 -31.50 9.67
CA ASP A 244 -15.37 -32.84 9.09
C ASP A 244 -16.43 -33.63 9.90
#